data_AF-A0A959CQH2-F1
#
_entry.id   AF-A0A959CQH2-F1
#
_cell.length_a   1.000
_cell.length_b   1.000
_cell.length_c   1.000
_cell.angle_alpha   90.00
_cell.angle_beta   90.00
_cell.angle_gamma   90.00
#
_symmetry.space_group_name_H-M   'P 1'
#
loop_
_entity.id
_entity.type
_entity.pdbx_description
1 polymer ?
#
loop_
_entity_poly.entity_id
_entity_poly.type
_entity_poly.pdbx_seq_one_letter_code
_entity_poly.pdbx_strand_id
1 'polypeptide(L)'
;SRAGFEHDDLSLAELKPLCRQLVEMIQNSRALDPGDFTASPEEKRSAPPVHFSTSNQDVYRLWLAGRNVENPEEHLIWYALSLLMNEGETWRNAWKAGASPEELQDKYIPVFDGLMAALRFGIPEALPVCGPAYDPELGGAISKQMLEVRKILADRKNEATAIINARGSQALSPSEFAETLQEAAEKLFGRSFRVFPAFRFFNPEEVAAALATDYRLESAGPFALEEWLQGVSLTREDSQQYHQYSLLREAATGQAPPPLQPLQFPFMPEGCPGWFGLPLLEGEQVRRGAVSLAFEVPENFQPAAENAGMLVDEWLETIPDATLDAGLALHYNQPNAEAPQVILLAVSPKLEGRWTLDKLMDTITETMELAKTRAVDAKIIQQESVAAHYLPMLLAPIDSNGHTAFTDFGRYF
;
A
#
# COMPACT_ATOMS: atom_id res chain seq x y z
N SER A 1 -9.01 -34.44 16.01
CA SER A 1 -9.94 -33.58 16.77
C SER A 1 -9.21 -33.08 18.01
N ARG A 2 -9.21 -31.77 18.24
CA ARG A 2 -8.78 -31.22 19.54
C ARG A 2 -9.87 -31.60 20.55
N ALA A 3 -9.51 -32.23 21.66
CA ALA A 3 -10.51 -32.62 22.66
C ALA A 3 -11.07 -31.36 23.33
N GLY A 4 -12.40 -31.17 23.27
CA GLY A 4 -13.10 -30.08 23.96
C GLY A 4 -13.29 -28.78 23.17
N PHE A 5 -12.94 -28.74 21.88
CA PHE A 5 -13.20 -27.60 21.00
C PHE A 5 -14.16 -28.03 19.87
N GLU A 6 -15.14 -27.20 19.57
CA GLU A 6 -15.99 -27.35 18.39
C GLU A 6 -15.16 -27.15 17.11
N HIS A 7 -15.66 -27.60 15.95
CA HIS A 7 -14.92 -27.48 14.69
C HIS A 7 -14.62 -26.02 14.31
N ASP A 8 -15.49 -25.11 14.77
CA ASP A 8 -15.46 -23.69 14.46
C ASP A 8 -14.70 -22.86 15.51
N ASP A 9 -14.19 -23.50 16.58
CA ASP A 9 -13.45 -22.81 17.62
C ASP A 9 -12.02 -22.50 17.17
N LEU A 10 -11.72 -21.21 17.04
CA LEU A 10 -10.37 -20.71 16.75
C LEU A 10 -9.59 -20.45 18.04
N SER A 11 -8.38 -20.99 18.12
CA SER A 11 -7.45 -20.65 19.20
C SER A 11 -6.86 -19.26 19.00
N LEU A 12 -6.46 -18.61 20.10
CA LEU A 12 -5.70 -17.35 20.05
C LEU A 12 -4.39 -17.47 19.24
N ALA A 13 -3.79 -18.66 19.19
CA ALA A 13 -2.60 -18.92 18.38
C ALA A 13 -2.90 -18.88 16.88
N GLU A 14 -4.10 -19.28 16.47
CA GLU A 14 -4.58 -19.23 15.07
C GLU A 14 -5.01 -17.83 14.66
N LEU A 15 -5.60 -17.05 15.58
CA LEU A 15 -6.00 -15.67 15.30
C LEU A 15 -4.81 -14.69 15.31
N LYS A 16 -3.76 -14.98 16.07
CA LYS A 16 -2.63 -14.05 16.25
C LYS A 16 -1.98 -13.60 14.93
N PRO A 17 -1.66 -14.49 13.96
CA PRO A 17 -1.13 -14.07 12.67
C PRO A 17 -2.08 -13.16 11.89
N LEU A 18 -3.38 -13.47 11.88
CA LEU A 18 -4.40 -12.64 11.23
C LEU A 18 -4.47 -11.24 11.84
N CYS A 19 -4.58 -11.15 13.16
CA CYS A 19 -4.61 -9.86 13.85
C CYS A 19 -3.32 -9.06 13.61
N ARG A 20 -2.17 -9.73 13.55
CA ARG A 20 -0.89 -9.08 13.26
C ARG A 20 -0.87 -8.50 11.85
N GLN A 21 -1.24 -9.28 10.83
CA GLN A 21 -1.28 -8.80 9.45
C GLN A 21 -2.27 -7.65 9.27
N LEU A 22 -3.44 -7.73 9.91
CA LEU A 22 -4.42 -6.65 9.89
C LEU A 22 -3.86 -5.35 10.51
N VAL A 23 -3.16 -5.44 11.64
CA VAL A 23 -2.57 -4.27 12.30
C VAL A 23 -1.42 -3.68 11.48
N GLU A 24 -0.55 -4.51 10.90
CA GLU A 24 0.55 -4.06 10.03
C GLU A 24 0.00 -3.36 8.77
N MET A 25 -0.98 -3.97 8.09
CA MET A 25 -1.65 -3.40 6.91
C MET A 25 -2.33 -2.05 7.23
N ILE A 26 -3.08 -1.97 8.34
CA ILE A 26 -3.72 -0.70 8.74
C ILE A 26 -2.68 0.38 9.06
N GLN A 27 -1.54 0.02 9.64
CA GLN A 27 -0.51 1.00 10.02
C GLN A 27 0.30 1.53 8.84
N ASN A 28 0.52 0.70 7.82
CA ASN A 28 1.32 1.04 6.64
C ASN A 28 0.47 1.68 5.54
N SER A 29 -0.84 1.44 5.53
CA SER A 29 -1.76 2.07 4.58
C SER A 29 -1.95 3.57 4.84
N ARG A 30 -2.29 4.30 3.77
CA ARG A 30 -2.78 5.68 3.87
C ARG A 30 -4.29 5.74 3.63
N ALA A 31 -4.94 6.82 4.06
CA ALA A 31 -6.33 7.05 3.68
C ALA A 31 -6.45 7.27 2.16
N LEU A 32 -7.53 6.77 1.57
CA LEU A 32 -7.91 7.09 0.21
C LEU A 32 -8.35 8.56 0.10
N ASP A 33 -7.98 9.17 -1.01
CA ASP A 33 -8.37 10.53 -1.38
C ASP A 33 -9.15 10.50 -2.70
N PRO A 34 -10.11 11.43 -2.93
CA PRO A 34 -10.78 11.55 -4.22
C PRO A 34 -9.79 11.62 -5.41
N GLY A 35 -8.61 12.20 -5.21
CA GLY A 35 -7.53 12.32 -6.19
C GLY A 35 -6.95 10.98 -6.66
N ASP A 36 -7.18 9.89 -5.93
CA ASP A 36 -6.73 8.54 -6.30
C ASP A 36 -7.57 7.95 -7.45
N PHE A 37 -8.75 8.53 -7.72
CA PHE A 37 -9.72 8.05 -8.71
C PHE A 37 -9.78 8.96 -9.95
N THR A 38 -8.67 9.64 -10.25
CA THR A 38 -8.54 10.47 -11.45
C THR A 38 -7.10 10.47 -11.98
N ALA A 39 -6.98 10.54 -13.31
CA ALA A 39 -5.71 10.78 -13.99
C ALA A 39 -5.43 12.28 -14.24
N SER A 40 -6.39 13.17 -13.98
CA SER A 40 -6.27 14.61 -14.25
C SER A 40 -5.46 15.32 -13.16
N PRO A 41 -4.31 15.94 -13.50
CA PRO A 41 -3.54 16.72 -12.53
C PRO A 41 -4.30 17.95 -12.01
N GLU A 42 -5.23 18.49 -12.79
CA GLU A 42 -6.07 19.61 -12.37
C GLU A 42 -7.09 19.17 -11.33
N GLU A 43 -7.74 18.02 -11.55
CA GLU A 43 -8.69 17.46 -10.58
C GLU A 43 -7.99 17.06 -9.28
N LYS A 44 -6.79 16.43 -9.36
CA LYS A 44 -5.96 16.16 -8.17
C LYS A 44 -5.63 17.43 -7.36
N ARG A 45 -5.44 18.57 -8.04
CA ARG A 45 -5.19 19.86 -7.36
C ARG A 45 -6.45 20.53 -6.83
N SER A 46 -7.58 20.31 -7.49
CA SER A 46 -8.89 20.83 -7.07
C SER A 46 -9.63 19.87 -6.16
N ALA A 47 -8.95 18.87 -5.59
CA ALA A 47 -9.54 17.90 -4.69
C ALA A 47 -10.33 18.57 -3.58
N PRO A 48 -11.65 18.29 -3.48
CA PRO A 48 -12.37 18.73 -2.31
C PRO A 48 -11.64 18.10 -1.14
N PRO A 49 -11.20 18.91 -0.19
CA PRO A 49 -10.37 18.42 0.88
C PRO A 49 -11.17 17.36 1.64
N VAL A 50 -10.56 16.18 1.80
CA VAL A 50 -11.07 15.02 2.54
C VAL A 50 -12.13 15.43 3.56
N HIS A 51 -13.39 15.17 3.24
CA HIS A 51 -14.52 15.71 3.97
C HIS A 51 -14.90 14.81 5.14
N PHE A 52 -14.60 15.24 6.35
CA PHE A 52 -15.56 14.97 7.43
C PHE A 52 -16.82 15.74 7.05
N SER A 53 -17.91 15.08 6.68
CA SER A 53 -19.15 15.78 6.37
C SER A 53 -19.52 16.70 7.53
N THR A 54 -20.05 17.89 7.28
CA THR A 54 -20.34 18.85 8.36
C THR A 54 -21.32 18.30 9.40
N SER A 55 -22.16 17.31 9.05
CA SER A 55 -22.96 16.54 10.01
C SER A 55 -22.13 15.54 10.82
N ASN A 56 -21.09 14.93 10.23
CA ASN A 56 -20.17 14.02 10.91
C ASN A 56 -19.03 14.73 11.66
N GLN A 57 -18.67 15.96 11.29
CA GLN A 57 -17.68 16.77 12.01
C GLN A 57 -18.12 17.01 13.44
N ASP A 58 -19.40 17.28 13.66
CA ASP A 58 -19.95 17.39 15.00
C ASP A 58 -20.01 16.03 15.68
N VAL A 59 -20.48 14.96 15.03
CA VAL A 59 -20.54 13.63 15.67
C VAL A 59 -19.16 13.08 16.05
N TYR A 60 -18.14 13.16 15.19
CA TYR A 60 -16.78 12.69 15.52
C TYR A 60 -16.03 13.64 16.47
N ARG A 61 -16.22 14.98 16.38
CA ARG A 61 -15.72 15.90 17.41
C ARG A 61 -16.39 15.66 18.75
N LEU A 62 -17.70 15.41 18.78
CA LEU A 62 -18.47 15.18 20.01
C LEU A 62 -18.20 13.77 20.56
N TRP A 63 -17.97 12.77 19.72
CA TRP A 63 -17.58 11.41 20.09
C TRP A 63 -16.15 11.37 20.67
N LEU A 64 -15.18 12.03 20.04
CA LEU A 64 -13.80 12.13 20.56
C LEU A 64 -13.66 13.12 21.73
N ALA A 65 -14.44 14.21 21.77
CA ALA A 65 -14.45 15.16 22.89
C ALA A 65 -15.38 14.74 24.04
N GLY A 66 -16.15 13.67 23.86
CA GLY A 66 -17.03 13.16 24.89
C GLY A 66 -18.17 14.09 25.30
N ARG A 67 -18.72 14.85 24.35
CA ARG A 67 -19.90 15.67 24.61
C ARG A 67 -21.16 14.90 24.25
N ASN A 68 -22.16 15.06 25.10
CA ASN A 68 -23.43 14.36 25.06
C ASN A 68 -24.18 14.65 23.75
N VAL A 69 -24.18 13.68 22.82
CA VAL A 69 -25.09 13.67 21.66
C VAL A 69 -26.27 12.78 22.03
N GLU A 70 -27.20 13.31 22.83
CA GLU A 70 -28.53 12.79 23.18
C GLU A 70 -28.69 11.32 23.69
N ASN A 71 -27.69 10.43 23.57
CA ASN A 71 -27.70 9.02 23.98
C ASN A 71 -26.33 8.60 24.57
N PRO A 72 -26.21 8.42 25.89
CA PRO A 72 -24.99 7.92 26.53
C PRO A 72 -24.60 6.49 26.09
N GLU A 73 -25.57 5.71 25.60
CA GLU A 73 -25.42 4.30 25.21
C GLU A 73 -24.65 4.12 23.88
N GLU A 74 -24.48 5.17 23.09
CA GLU A 74 -23.75 5.12 21.81
C GLU A 74 -22.24 5.40 21.96
N HIS A 75 -21.79 5.79 23.16
CA HIS A 75 -20.41 6.17 23.44
C HIS A 75 -19.67 5.12 24.26
N LEU A 76 -19.07 4.12 23.60
CA LEU A 76 -18.40 2.98 24.26
C LEU A 76 -17.41 3.36 25.39
N ILE A 77 -16.64 4.45 25.26
CA ILE A 77 -15.67 4.87 26.30
C ILE A 77 -16.36 5.50 27.51
N TRP A 78 -17.43 6.25 27.26
CA TRP A 78 -18.25 6.86 28.31
C TRP A 78 -19.09 5.83 29.02
N TYR A 79 -19.59 4.85 28.27
CA TYR A 79 -20.24 3.67 28.80
C TYR A 79 -19.30 2.87 29.70
N ALA A 80 -18.08 2.57 29.24
CA ALA A 80 -17.07 1.90 30.07
C ALA A 80 -16.74 2.71 31.34
N LEU A 81 -16.53 4.02 31.19
CA LEU A 81 -16.28 4.92 32.32
C LEU A 81 -17.47 4.99 33.28
N SER A 82 -18.71 5.08 32.79
CA SER A 82 -19.90 5.19 33.63
C SER A 82 -20.15 3.92 34.42
N LEU A 83 -19.97 2.75 33.80
CA LEU A 83 -20.02 1.46 34.48
C LEU A 83 -18.97 1.39 35.60
N LEU A 84 -17.71 1.72 35.31
CA LEU A 84 -16.62 1.63 36.30
C LEU A 84 -16.70 2.74 37.38
N MET A 85 -17.26 3.91 37.08
CA MET A 85 -17.41 5.02 38.04
C MET A 85 -18.63 4.87 38.94
N ASN A 86 -19.78 4.50 38.39
CA ASN A 86 -21.05 4.47 39.12
C ASN A 86 -21.30 3.07 39.71
N GLU A 87 -21.41 2.06 38.85
CA GLU A 87 -21.71 0.69 39.28
C GLU A 87 -20.51 0.06 39.97
N GLY A 88 -19.29 0.35 39.49
CA GLY A 88 -18.05 -0.11 40.11
C GLY A 88 -17.82 0.40 41.53
N GLU A 89 -18.13 1.67 41.82
CA GLU A 89 -18.07 2.15 43.21
C GLU A 89 -19.22 1.58 44.05
N THR A 90 -20.40 1.34 43.46
CA THR A 90 -21.51 0.67 44.16
C THR A 90 -21.11 -0.75 44.59
N TRP A 91 -20.54 -1.54 43.69
CA TRP A 91 -19.98 -2.85 44.01
C TRP A 91 -18.87 -2.76 45.06
N ARG A 92 -17.91 -1.84 44.88
CA ARG A 92 -16.75 -1.70 45.78
C ARG A 92 -17.16 -1.29 47.20
N ASN A 93 -18.20 -0.44 47.33
CA ASN A 93 -18.75 -0.05 48.62
C ASN A 93 -19.44 -1.22 49.33
N ALA A 94 -20.25 -2.02 48.59
CA ALA A 94 -20.86 -3.24 49.12
C ALA A 94 -19.79 -4.26 49.56
N TRP A 95 -18.74 -4.43 48.75
CA TRP A 95 -17.61 -5.32 49.07
C TRP A 95 -16.89 -4.89 50.35
N LYS A 96 -16.57 -3.59 50.49
CA LYS A 96 -15.97 -3.04 51.72
C LYS A 96 -16.87 -3.15 52.95
N ALA A 97 -18.19 -3.11 52.75
CA ALA A 97 -19.18 -3.28 53.81
C ALA A 97 -19.36 -4.75 54.24
N GLY A 98 -18.73 -5.71 53.55
CA GLY A 98 -18.86 -7.13 53.85
C GLY A 98 -20.20 -7.72 53.39
N ALA A 99 -20.76 -7.22 52.28
CA ALA A 99 -21.96 -7.78 51.67
C ALA A 99 -21.79 -9.26 51.30
N SER A 100 -22.91 -9.99 51.22
CA SER A 100 -22.90 -11.42 50.89
C SER A 100 -22.41 -11.67 49.44
N PRO A 101 -21.83 -12.86 49.14
CA PRO A 101 -21.41 -13.19 47.78
C PRO A 101 -22.52 -13.11 46.73
N GLU A 102 -23.76 -13.49 47.07
CA GLU A 102 -24.91 -13.40 46.18
C GLU A 102 -25.24 -11.94 45.83
N GLU A 103 -25.20 -11.04 46.81
CA GLU A 103 -25.40 -9.60 46.58
C GLU A 103 -24.27 -8.98 45.74
N LEU A 104 -23.04 -9.46 45.93
CA LEU A 104 -21.88 -8.97 45.18
C LEU A 104 -21.86 -9.47 43.74
N GLN A 105 -22.40 -10.66 43.45
CA GLN A 105 -22.49 -11.21 42.10
C GLN A 105 -23.27 -10.28 41.17
N ASP A 106 -24.47 -9.86 41.56
CA ASP A 106 -25.32 -8.99 40.73
C ASP A 106 -24.67 -7.62 40.49
N LYS A 107 -24.00 -7.08 41.51
CA LYS A 107 -23.28 -5.79 41.43
C LYS A 107 -21.97 -5.90 40.65
N TYR A 108 -21.38 -7.09 40.54
CA TYR A 108 -20.12 -7.31 39.87
C TYR A 108 -20.25 -7.36 38.34
N ILE A 109 -21.39 -7.82 37.81
CA ILE A 109 -21.63 -7.92 36.36
C ILE A 109 -21.33 -6.59 35.62
N PRO A 110 -21.83 -5.42 36.06
CA PRO A 110 -21.46 -4.13 35.46
C PRO A 110 -19.95 -3.81 35.49
N VAL A 111 -19.23 -4.29 36.52
CA VAL A 111 -17.77 -4.11 36.60
C VAL A 111 -17.07 -4.94 35.54
N PHE A 112 -17.48 -6.20 35.39
CA PHE A 112 -16.99 -7.09 34.33
C PHE A 112 -17.26 -6.49 32.95
N ASP A 113 -18.49 -6.02 32.70
CA ASP A 113 -18.87 -5.39 31.42
C ASP A 113 -18.07 -4.11 31.15
N GLY A 114 -17.84 -3.29 32.17
CA GLY A 114 -17.01 -2.09 32.06
C GLY A 114 -15.55 -2.39 31.72
N LEU A 115 -14.98 -3.44 32.31
CA LEU A 115 -13.63 -3.93 31.98
C LEU A 115 -13.56 -4.50 30.56
N MET A 116 -14.55 -5.29 30.16
CA MET A 116 -14.65 -5.82 28.79
C MET A 116 -14.83 -4.72 27.74
N ALA A 117 -15.60 -3.67 28.06
CA ALA A 117 -15.72 -2.49 27.22
C ALA A 117 -14.38 -1.74 27.11
N ALA A 118 -13.64 -1.60 28.22
CA ALA A 118 -12.33 -0.95 28.26
C ALA A 118 -11.26 -1.69 27.42
N LEU A 119 -11.33 -3.03 27.30
CA LEU A 119 -10.45 -3.80 26.42
C LEU A 119 -10.51 -3.35 24.95
N ARG A 120 -11.69 -2.92 24.48
CA ARG A 120 -11.89 -2.43 23.09
C ARG A 120 -11.10 -1.16 22.77
N PHE A 121 -10.54 -0.50 23.80
CA PHE A 121 -9.70 0.68 23.67
C PHE A 121 -8.21 0.36 23.75
N GLY A 122 -7.81 -0.91 23.70
CA GLY A 122 -6.39 -1.28 23.80
C GLY A 122 -5.82 -0.95 25.18
N ILE A 123 -6.54 -1.33 26.24
CA ILE A 123 -6.09 -1.26 27.64
C ILE A 123 -5.87 -2.69 28.12
N PRO A 124 -4.64 -3.24 28.03
CA PRO A 124 -4.36 -4.62 28.45
C PRO A 124 -4.69 -4.88 29.92
N GLU A 125 -4.55 -3.86 30.78
CA GLU A 125 -4.88 -3.90 32.21
C GLU A 125 -6.37 -4.16 32.47
N ALA A 126 -7.23 -3.98 31.46
CA ALA A 126 -8.65 -4.23 31.55
C ALA A 126 -9.04 -5.70 31.37
N LEU A 127 -8.10 -6.60 31.06
CA LEU A 127 -8.38 -8.03 30.96
C LEU A 127 -8.87 -8.55 32.32
N PRO A 128 -10.15 -8.93 32.50
CA PRO A 128 -10.72 -9.17 33.82
C PRO A 128 -9.95 -10.25 34.60
N VAL A 129 -9.54 -9.93 35.83
CA VAL A 129 -8.90 -10.92 36.72
C VAL A 129 -9.85 -12.01 37.19
N CYS A 130 -11.15 -11.76 37.07
CA CYS A 130 -12.24 -12.65 37.42
C CYS A 130 -13.16 -12.79 36.21
N GLY A 131 -13.63 -14.00 35.93
CA GLY A 131 -14.65 -14.24 34.92
C GLY A 131 -16.01 -13.67 35.35
N PRO A 132 -17.08 -13.86 34.57
CA PRO A 132 -18.40 -13.31 34.87
C PRO A 132 -19.03 -13.86 36.16
N ALA A 133 -18.60 -15.04 36.61
CA ALA A 133 -18.90 -15.55 37.94
C ALA A 133 -17.94 -14.96 38.97
N TYR A 134 -18.47 -14.17 39.91
CA TYR A 134 -17.72 -13.47 40.94
C TYR A 134 -17.04 -14.45 41.90
N ASP A 135 -15.75 -14.28 42.10
CA ASP A 135 -14.96 -14.96 43.13
C ASP A 135 -14.73 -14.02 44.34
N PRO A 136 -15.27 -14.34 45.53
CA PRO A 136 -15.06 -13.56 46.74
C PRO A 136 -13.60 -13.37 47.14
N GLU A 137 -12.70 -14.31 46.80
CA GLU A 137 -11.27 -14.21 47.12
C GLU A 137 -10.57 -13.12 46.29
N LEU A 138 -11.13 -12.78 45.12
CA LEU A 138 -10.55 -11.83 44.18
C LEU A 138 -11.02 -10.38 44.39
N GLY A 139 -11.89 -10.09 45.35
CA GLY A 139 -12.45 -8.74 45.54
C GLY A 139 -11.41 -7.62 45.66
N GLY A 140 -10.30 -7.87 46.36
CA GLY A 140 -9.21 -6.90 46.44
C GLY A 140 -8.50 -6.64 45.11
N ALA A 141 -8.29 -7.70 44.31
CA ALA A 141 -7.68 -7.63 42.99
C ALA A 141 -8.61 -6.92 41.99
N ILE A 142 -9.90 -7.27 41.97
CA ILE A 142 -10.93 -6.63 41.14
C ILE A 142 -11.01 -5.13 41.48
N SER A 143 -11.09 -4.77 42.77
CA SER A 143 -11.12 -3.37 43.18
C SER A 143 -9.88 -2.61 42.72
N LYS A 144 -8.69 -3.21 42.77
CA LYS A 144 -7.46 -2.57 42.32
C LYS A 144 -7.47 -2.37 40.80
N GLN A 145 -7.78 -3.42 40.04
CA GLN A 145 -7.88 -3.39 38.58
C GLN A 145 -8.88 -2.33 38.10
N MET A 146 -10.09 -2.34 38.68
CA MET A 146 -11.14 -1.37 38.34
C MET A 146 -10.67 0.08 38.49
N LEU A 147 -9.99 0.41 39.60
CA LEU A 147 -9.51 1.78 39.85
C LEU A 147 -8.39 2.17 38.88
N GLU A 148 -7.51 1.23 38.55
CA GLU A 148 -6.42 1.42 37.61
C GLU A 148 -6.95 1.68 36.19
N VAL A 149 -7.82 0.81 35.68
CA VAL A 149 -8.46 0.95 34.36
C VAL A 149 -9.28 2.23 34.28
N ARG A 150 -10.04 2.54 35.34
CA ARG A 150 -10.80 3.80 35.45
C ARG A 150 -9.90 5.02 35.31
N LYS A 151 -8.73 5.01 35.96
CA LYS A 151 -7.76 6.10 35.86
C LYS A 151 -7.23 6.22 34.43
N ILE A 152 -6.82 5.11 33.81
CA ILE A 152 -6.31 5.09 32.43
C ILE A 152 -7.34 5.69 31.46
N LEU A 153 -8.61 5.23 31.54
CA LEU A 153 -9.69 5.74 30.70
C LEU A 153 -9.94 7.24 30.92
N ALA A 154 -9.92 7.70 32.17
CA ALA A 154 -10.12 9.11 32.49
C ALA A 154 -8.97 9.99 31.96
N ASP A 155 -7.72 9.53 32.12
CA ASP A 155 -6.53 10.23 31.63
C ASP A 155 -6.55 10.32 30.10
N ARG A 156 -6.79 9.20 29.39
CA ARG A 156 -6.91 9.17 27.91
C ARG A 156 -8.00 10.09 27.39
N LYS A 157 -9.17 10.07 28.03
CA LYS A 157 -10.28 10.96 27.69
C LYS A 157 -9.89 12.43 27.87
N ASN A 158 -9.30 12.78 29.02
CA ASN A 158 -8.89 14.16 29.28
C ASN A 158 -7.84 14.66 28.27
N GLU A 159 -6.88 13.81 27.90
CA GLU A 159 -5.88 14.12 26.88
C GLU A 159 -6.51 14.36 25.50
N ALA A 160 -7.40 13.45 25.06
CA ALA A 160 -8.11 13.60 23.79
C ALA A 160 -9.01 14.85 23.76
N THR A 161 -9.76 15.09 24.84
CA THR A 161 -10.58 16.29 24.99
C THR A 161 -9.72 17.57 24.98
N ALA A 162 -8.53 17.54 25.56
CA ALA A 162 -7.60 18.68 25.54
C ALA A 162 -7.11 18.99 24.11
N ILE A 163 -6.78 17.97 23.30
CA ILE A 163 -6.37 18.13 21.90
C ILE A 163 -7.50 18.80 21.09
N ILE A 164 -8.73 18.28 21.21
CA ILE A 164 -9.88 18.83 20.49
C ILE A 164 -10.18 20.27 20.94
N ASN A 165 -10.16 20.53 22.25
CA ASN A 165 -10.44 21.87 22.79
C ASN A 165 -9.35 22.89 22.45
N ALA A 166 -8.08 22.49 22.36
CA ALA A 166 -6.97 23.38 22.03
C ALA A 166 -7.11 24.00 20.62
N ARG A 167 -7.74 23.29 19.69
CA ARG A 167 -8.06 23.81 18.35
C ARG A 167 -9.28 24.74 18.33
N GLY A 168 -10.13 24.71 19.36
CA GLY A 168 -11.22 25.65 19.59
C GLY A 168 -12.23 25.74 18.43
N SER A 169 -12.70 26.96 18.13
CA SER A 169 -13.56 27.28 16.98
C SER A 169 -12.75 27.69 15.73
N GLN A 170 -11.46 27.37 15.66
CA GLN A 170 -10.65 27.75 14.50
C GLN A 170 -11.16 27.04 13.25
N ALA A 171 -11.22 27.78 12.14
CA ALA A 171 -11.46 27.20 10.82
C ALA A 171 -10.18 26.45 10.40
N LEU A 172 -10.14 25.15 10.70
CA LEU A 172 -9.08 24.26 10.25
C LEU A 172 -9.31 23.88 8.79
N SER A 173 -8.23 23.75 8.02
CA SER A 173 -8.30 22.99 6.78
C SER A 173 -8.65 21.53 7.08
N PRO A 174 -9.24 20.78 6.14
CA PRO A 174 -9.62 19.40 6.46
C PRO A 174 -8.44 18.46 6.71
N SER A 175 -7.25 18.75 6.17
CA SER A 175 -6.01 18.04 6.54
C SER A 175 -5.65 18.26 8.01
N GLU A 176 -5.60 19.52 8.45
CA GLU A 176 -5.32 19.85 9.86
C GLU A 176 -6.37 19.28 10.80
N PHE A 177 -7.62 19.21 10.34
CA PHE A 177 -8.69 18.60 11.10
C PHE A 177 -8.54 17.06 11.17
N ALA A 178 -8.18 16.40 10.08
CA ALA A 178 -7.86 14.96 10.07
C ALA A 178 -6.69 14.64 11.01
N GLU A 179 -5.63 15.43 10.98
CA GLU A 179 -4.48 15.30 11.88
C GLU A 179 -4.90 15.45 13.34
N THR A 180 -5.73 16.45 13.66
CA THR A 180 -6.25 16.65 15.02
C THR A 180 -7.05 15.43 15.50
N LEU A 181 -7.89 14.86 14.63
CA LEU A 181 -8.68 13.67 14.97
C LEU A 181 -7.80 12.43 15.12
N GLN A 182 -6.79 12.27 14.28
CA GLN A 182 -5.79 11.22 14.40
C GLN A 182 -5.04 11.32 15.73
N GLU A 183 -4.55 12.50 16.10
CA GLU A 183 -3.89 12.74 17.39
C GLU A 183 -4.80 12.40 18.58
N ALA A 184 -6.07 12.84 18.55
CA ALA A 184 -7.04 12.54 19.60
C ALA A 184 -7.37 11.03 19.67
N ALA A 185 -7.52 10.37 18.52
CA ALA A 185 -7.80 8.94 18.44
C ALA A 185 -6.63 8.11 18.98
N GLU A 186 -5.37 8.50 18.71
CA GLU A 186 -4.19 7.84 19.27
C GLU A 186 -4.15 7.90 20.80
N LYS A 187 -4.67 8.98 21.41
CA LYS A 187 -4.80 9.07 22.87
C LYS A 187 -5.84 8.10 23.41
N LEU A 188 -6.95 7.90 22.71
CA LEU A 188 -8.05 7.05 23.17
C LEU A 188 -7.79 5.56 22.93
N PHE A 189 -7.37 5.20 21.72
CA PHE A 189 -7.29 3.82 21.23
C PHE A 189 -5.85 3.29 21.17
N GLY A 190 -4.86 4.16 21.40
CA GLY A 190 -3.44 3.84 21.30
C GLY A 190 -2.83 4.21 19.95
N ARG A 191 -1.49 4.19 19.89
CA ARG A 191 -0.68 4.68 18.76
C ARG A 191 -0.92 3.98 17.43
N SER A 192 -1.47 2.78 17.47
CA SER A 192 -1.73 1.94 16.31
C SER A 192 -3.05 2.25 15.62
N PHE A 193 -3.90 3.06 16.25
CA PHE A 193 -5.22 3.39 15.69
C PHE A 193 -5.06 4.38 14.54
N ARG A 194 -5.76 4.14 13.44
CA ARG A 194 -5.78 5.01 12.26
C ARG A 194 -7.19 5.49 11.97
N VAL A 195 -7.30 6.78 11.66
CA VAL A 195 -8.55 7.42 11.24
C VAL A 195 -8.59 7.45 9.73
N PHE A 196 -9.61 6.82 9.16
CA PHE A 196 -9.92 6.88 7.72
C PHE A 196 -11.09 7.83 7.51
N PRO A 197 -10.82 9.08 7.12
CA PRO A 197 -11.86 10.06 6.92
C PRO A 197 -12.74 9.71 5.71
N ALA A 198 -13.99 10.14 5.78
CA ALA A 198 -14.90 10.02 4.65
C ALA A 198 -14.54 11.02 3.54
N PHE A 199 -14.91 10.69 2.31
CA PHE A 199 -14.78 11.53 1.15
C PHE A 199 -15.91 11.25 0.15
N ARG A 200 -16.02 12.11 -0.87
CA ARG A 200 -16.88 11.90 -2.03
C ARG A 200 -16.04 11.95 -3.29
N PHE A 201 -16.31 11.06 -4.23
CA PHE A 201 -15.64 11.07 -5.53
C PHE A 201 -15.99 12.32 -6.32
N PHE A 202 -15.05 12.82 -7.15
CA PHE A 202 -15.33 13.91 -8.10
C PHE A 202 -16.25 13.48 -9.23
N ASN A 203 -16.06 12.23 -9.64
CA ASN A 203 -16.54 11.62 -10.85
C ASN A 203 -17.30 10.33 -10.51
N PRO A 204 -18.33 10.37 -9.63
CA PRO A 204 -19.00 9.17 -9.15
C PRO A 204 -19.64 8.35 -10.29
N GLU A 205 -20.11 9.01 -11.35
CA GLU A 205 -20.62 8.33 -12.54
C GLU A 205 -19.51 7.61 -13.32
N GLU A 206 -18.32 8.21 -13.41
CA GLU A 206 -17.16 7.60 -14.06
C GLU A 206 -16.63 6.40 -13.26
N VAL A 207 -16.55 6.53 -11.93
CA VAL A 207 -16.19 5.44 -11.02
C VAL A 207 -17.19 4.29 -11.16
N ALA A 208 -18.50 4.59 -11.21
CA ALA A 208 -19.53 3.57 -11.41
C ALA A 208 -19.39 2.88 -12.78
N ALA A 209 -19.09 3.62 -13.84
CA ALA A 209 -18.88 3.07 -15.17
C ALA A 209 -17.61 2.20 -15.26
N ALA A 210 -16.52 2.64 -14.62
CA ALA A 210 -15.29 1.86 -14.49
C ALA A 210 -15.54 0.53 -13.76
N LEU A 211 -16.23 0.55 -12.62
CA LEU A 211 -16.58 -0.66 -11.86
C LEU A 211 -17.45 -1.65 -12.65
N ALA A 212 -18.29 -1.16 -13.55
CA ALA A 212 -19.15 -1.99 -14.40
C ALA A 212 -18.41 -2.58 -15.62
N THR A 213 -17.13 -2.24 -15.81
CA THR A 213 -16.34 -2.64 -16.98
C THR A 213 -15.49 -3.87 -16.65
N ASP A 214 -15.52 -4.89 -17.52
CA ASP A 214 -14.77 -6.14 -17.33
C ASP A 214 -13.26 -5.99 -17.58
N TYR A 215 -12.83 -4.96 -18.32
CA TYR A 215 -11.43 -4.73 -18.72
C TYR A 215 -10.74 -5.97 -19.32
N ARG A 216 -11.51 -6.81 -20.03
CA ARG A 216 -11.06 -8.03 -20.72
C ARG A 216 -10.48 -9.09 -19.77
N LEU A 217 -10.86 -9.07 -18.50
CA LEU A 217 -10.44 -10.09 -17.52
C LEU A 217 -10.83 -11.49 -17.98
N GLU A 218 -11.96 -11.67 -18.67
CA GLU A 218 -12.37 -12.96 -19.23
C GLU A 218 -11.29 -13.63 -20.09
N SER A 219 -10.46 -12.83 -20.78
CA SER A 219 -9.39 -13.35 -21.64
C SER A 219 -8.16 -13.85 -20.88
N ALA A 220 -7.95 -13.37 -19.64
CA ALA A 220 -6.85 -13.77 -18.77
C ALA A 220 -7.21 -14.95 -17.85
N GLY A 221 -8.51 -15.23 -17.68
CA GLY A 221 -9.01 -16.35 -16.89
C GLY A 221 -9.61 -15.92 -15.54
N PRO A 222 -10.29 -16.85 -14.84
CA PRO A 222 -11.10 -16.51 -13.67
C PRO A 222 -10.31 -16.07 -12.44
N PHE A 223 -8.99 -16.27 -12.43
CA PHE A 223 -8.10 -15.94 -11.32
C PHE A 223 -7.09 -14.83 -11.67
N ALA A 224 -7.36 -14.06 -12.73
CA ALA A 224 -6.38 -13.12 -13.28
C ALA A 224 -5.91 -12.06 -12.26
N LEU A 225 -6.81 -11.59 -11.39
CA LEU A 225 -6.48 -10.62 -10.34
C LEU A 225 -5.76 -11.26 -9.16
N GLU A 226 -6.12 -12.49 -8.81
CA GLU A 226 -5.43 -13.26 -7.77
C GLU A 226 -4.01 -13.63 -8.19
N GLU A 227 -3.81 -14.06 -9.44
CA GLU A 227 -2.50 -14.36 -10.02
C GLU A 227 -1.64 -13.09 -10.12
N TRP A 228 -2.23 -11.96 -10.51
CA TRP A 228 -1.56 -10.67 -10.48
C TRP A 228 -1.12 -10.28 -9.06
N LEU A 229 -2.03 -10.37 -8.08
CA LEU A 229 -1.73 -10.04 -6.69
C LEU A 229 -0.62 -10.96 -6.15
N GLN A 230 -0.68 -12.25 -6.46
CA GLN A 230 0.36 -13.21 -6.10
C GLN A 230 1.71 -12.80 -6.73
N GLY A 231 1.73 -12.40 -7.99
CA GLY A 231 2.94 -11.93 -8.66
C GLY A 231 3.55 -10.69 -7.99
N VAL A 232 2.74 -9.66 -7.74
CA VAL A 232 3.18 -8.41 -7.10
C VAL A 232 3.61 -8.64 -5.65
N SER A 233 2.96 -9.55 -4.93
CA SER A 233 3.32 -9.91 -3.54
C SER A 233 4.74 -10.46 -3.37
N LEU A 234 5.37 -10.94 -4.46
CA LEU A 234 6.75 -11.43 -4.43
C LEU A 234 7.79 -10.31 -4.44
N THR A 235 7.40 -9.11 -4.86
CA THR A 235 8.33 -7.96 -5.06
C THR A 235 7.99 -6.77 -4.17
N ARG A 236 6.79 -6.72 -3.58
CA ARG A 236 6.31 -5.61 -2.76
C ARG A 236 5.76 -6.08 -1.42
N GLU A 237 6.30 -5.52 -0.33
CA GLU A 237 5.97 -5.89 1.05
C GLU A 237 4.52 -5.56 1.42
N ASP A 238 4.01 -4.39 1.03
CA ASP A 238 2.62 -3.97 1.36
C ASP A 238 1.57 -4.83 0.62
N SER A 239 1.80 -5.11 -0.66
CA SER A 239 1.01 -6.08 -1.43
C SER A 239 1.10 -7.50 -0.85
N GLN A 240 2.26 -7.90 -0.32
CA GLN A 240 2.44 -9.17 0.38
C GLN A 240 1.63 -9.24 1.67
N GLN A 241 1.59 -8.17 2.45
CA GLN A 241 0.79 -8.08 3.68
C GLN A 241 -0.70 -8.26 3.38
N TYR A 242 -1.24 -7.57 2.36
CA TYR A 242 -2.63 -7.75 1.94
C TYR A 242 -2.92 -9.18 1.47
N HIS A 243 -2.04 -9.76 0.64
CA HIS A 243 -2.21 -11.14 0.18
C HIS A 243 -2.23 -12.14 1.35
N GLN A 244 -1.33 -12.01 2.33
CA GLN A 244 -1.32 -12.84 3.53
C GLN A 244 -2.57 -12.63 4.40
N TYR A 245 -3.01 -11.38 4.57
CA TYR A 245 -4.24 -11.05 5.28
C TYR A 245 -5.45 -11.75 4.63
N SER A 246 -5.59 -11.68 3.30
CA SER A 246 -6.69 -12.30 2.56
C SER A 246 -6.73 -13.83 2.74
N LEU A 247 -5.56 -14.49 2.67
CA LEU A 247 -5.46 -15.94 2.92
C LEU A 247 -5.81 -16.32 4.37
N LEU A 248 -5.30 -15.55 5.35
CA LEU A 248 -5.56 -15.81 6.77
C LEU A 248 -7.01 -15.52 7.15
N ARG A 249 -7.63 -14.50 6.55
CA ARG A 249 -9.04 -14.15 6.72
C ARG A 249 -9.90 -15.33 6.27
N GLU A 250 -9.70 -15.83 5.06
CA GLU A 250 -10.46 -16.96 4.53
C GLU A 250 -10.28 -18.22 5.40
N ALA A 251 -9.04 -18.52 5.80
CA ALA A 251 -8.75 -19.66 6.67
C ALA A 251 -9.41 -19.55 8.06
N ALA A 252 -9.52 -18.33 8.61
CA ALA A 252 -10.10 -18.10 9.93
C ALA A 252 -11.63 -18.04 9.90
N THR A 253 -12.24 -17.36 8.93
CA THR A 253 -13.69 -17.11 8.92
C THR A 253 -14.47 -18.08 8.03
N GLY A 254 -13.77 -18.85 7.18
CA GLY A 254 -14.39 -19.64 6.12
C GLY A 254 -15.07 -18.77 5.03
N GLN A 255 -14.87 -17.45 5.07
CA GLN A 255 -15.43 -16.51 4.11
C GLN A 255 -14.31 -16.00 3.20
N ALA A 256 -14.44 -16.28 1.92
CA ALA A 256 -13.58 -15.68 0.90
C ALA A 256 -13.65 -14.14 0.98
N PRO A 257 -12.54 -13.43 0.76
CA PRO A 257 -12.58 -11.98 0.63
C PRO A 257 -13.44 -11.58 -0.59
N PRO A 258 -14.08 -10.39 -0.57
CA PRO A 258 -14.64 -9.82 -1.78
C PRO A 258 -13.57 -9.79 -2.88
N PRO A 259 -13.91 -10.17 -4.11
CA PRO A 259 -12.95 -10.18 -5.20
C PRO A 259 -12.47 -8.74 -5.46
N LEU A 260 -11.18 -8.61 -5.77
CA LEU A 260 -10.65 -7.35 -6.29
C LEU A 260 -11.38 -7.01 -7.60
N GLN A 261 -11.59 -5.72 -7.83
CA GLN A 261 -12.19 -5.21 -9.06
C GLN A 261 -11.20 -4.25 -9.73
N PRO A 262 -10.97 -4.37 -11.04
CA PRO A 262 -10.10 -3.45 -11.75
C PRO A 262 -10.82 -2.13 -11.99
N LEU A 263 -10.14 -1.00 -11.77
CA LEU A 263 -10.60 0.31 -12.23
C LEU A 263 -9.47 1.02 -12.96
N GLN A 264 -9.80 1.76 -14.02
CA GLN A 264 -8.81 2.55 -14.75
C GLN A 264 -9.33 3.94 -15.07
N PHE A 265 -8.46 4.94 -14.88
CA PHE A 265 -8.72 6.34 -15.16
C PHE A 265 -7.68 6.92 -16.13
N PRO A 266 -8.08 7.82 -17.05
CA PRO A 266 -9.46 8.24 -17.29
C PRO A 266 -10.25 7.09 -17.92
N PHE A 267 -11.53 6.98 -17.56
CA PHE A 267 -12.40 5.96 -18.10
C PHE A 267 -12.66 6.25 -19.59
N MET A 268 -12.46 5.23 -20.42
CA MET A 268 -12.68 5.31 -21.85
C MET A 268 -13.85 4.39 -22.22
N PRO A 269 -15.08 4.92 -22.37
CA PRO A 269 -16.26 4.10 -22.65
C PRO A 269 -16.17 3.38 -24.00
N GLU A 270 -15.49 4.00 -24.97
CA GLU A 270 -15.20 3.41 -26.27
C GLU A 270 -13.71 3.08 -26.36
N GLY A 271 -13.37 1.84 -26.71
CA GLY A 271 -11.98 1.44 -26.90
C GLY A 271 -11.16 1.33 -25.61
N CYS A 272 -11.80 1.06 -24.46
CA CYS A 272 -11.09 0.78 -23.21
C CYS A 272 -10.06 -0.35 -23.43
N PRO A 273 -8.77 -0.12 -23.12
CA PRO A 273 -7.78 -1.19 -23.13
C PRO A 273 -8.12 -2.20 -22.05
N GLY A 274 -7.53 -3.40 -22.16
CA GLY A 274 -7.50 -4.33 -21.06
C GLY A 274 -6.94 -3.69 -19.77
N TRP A 275 -7.19 -4.36 -18.66
CA TRP A 275 -6.64 -3.91 -17.38
C TRP A 275 -5.10 -3.94 -17.44
N PHE A 276 -4.43 -2.86 -17.04
CA PHE A 276 -2.98 -2.70 -17.14
C PHE A 276 -2.19 -3.64 -16.22
N GLY A 277 -2.86 -4.32 -15.28
CA GLY A 277 -2.27 -5.45 -14.56
C GLY A 277 -2.08 -6.71 -15.42
N LEU A 278 -2.65 -6.74 -16.64
CA LEU A 278 -2.51 -7.83 -17.61
C LEU A 278 -1.53 -7.47 -18.73
N PRO A 279 -1.02 -8.49 -19.46
CA PRO A 279 -0.28 -8.24 -20.69
C PRO A 279 -1.11 -7.41 -21.68
N LEU A 280 -0.51 -6.33 -22.19
CA LEU A 280 -1.14 -5.49 -23.20
C LEU A 280 -1.34 -6.27 -24.50
N LEU A 281 -2.53 -6.14 -25.08
CA LEU A 281 -2.84 -6.74 -26.38
C LEU A 281 -2.33 -5.84 -27.52
N GLU A 282 -2.01 -6.47 -28.66
CA GLU A 282 -1.52 -5.76 -29.83
C GLU A 282 -2.53 -4.70 -30.30
N GLY A 283 -2.06 -3.47 -30.50
CA GLY A 283 -2.88 -2.33 -30.93
C GLY A 283 -3.60 -1.59 -29.80
N GLU A 284 -3.51 -2.04 -28.54
CA GLU A 284 -4.01 -1.27 -27.40
C GLU A 284 -3.15 -0.02 -27.17
N GLN A 285 -3.81 1.12 -26.97
CA GLN A 285 -3.13 2.36 -26.62
C GLN A 285 -3.27 2.62 -25.13
N VAL A 286 -2.13 2.74 -24.46
CA VAL A 286 -2.08 3.22 -23.08
C VAL A 286 -1.95 4.73 -23.08
N ARG A 287 -2.88 5.40 -22.41
CA ARG A 287 -2.75 6.81 -22.14
C ARG A 287 -1.65 7.06 -21.13
N ARG A 288 -0.74 7.99 -21.43
CA ARG A 288 0.28 8.44 -20.47
C ARG A 288 -0.37 9.03 -19.23
N GLY A 289 0.15 8.66 -18.06
CA GLY A 289 -0.35 9.13 -16.76
C GLY A 289 -1.71 8.54 -16.38
N ALA A 290 -2.11 7.42 -16.99
CA ALA A 290 -3.29 6.70 -16.56
C ALA A 290 -3.08 6.10 -15.15
N VAL A 291 -4.19 5.94 -14.43
CA VAL A 291 -4.25 5.29 -13.12
C VAL A 291 -4.93 3.94 -13.32
N SER A 292 -4.36 2.89 -12.75
CA SER A 292 -4.95 1.55 -12.72
C SER A 292 -4.98 1.06 -11.28
N LEU A 293 -6.12 0.55 -10.85
CA LEU A 293 -6.38 0.14 -9.47
C LEU A 293 -6.88 -1.30 -9.47
N ALA A 294 -6.49 -2.06 -8.44
CA ALA A 294 -7.19 -3.26 -7.99
C ALA A 294 -7.91 -2.92 -6.68
N PHE A 295 -9.24 -2.92 -6.69
CA PHE A 295 -10.05 -2.28 -5.68
C PHE A 295 -11.00 -3.29 -5.01
N GLU A 296 -10.92 -3.43 -3.69
CA GLU A 296 -11.88 -4.22 -2.90
C GLU A 296 -13.05 -3.30 -2.49
N VAL A 297 -14.27 -3.68 -2.84
CA VAL A 297 -15.49 -2.93 -2.49
C VAL A 297 -16.45 -3.76 -1.65
N PRO A 298 -17.22 -3.14 -0.73
CA PRO A 298 -18.31 -3.82 -0.05
C PRO A 298 -19.47 -4.11 -1.02
N GLU A 299 -20.30 -5.12 -0.70
CA GLU A 299 -21.42 -5.56 -1.58
C GLU A 299 -22.39 -4.43 -2.00
N ASN A 300 -22.59 -3.43 -1.14
CA ASN A 300 -23.50 -2.30 -1.39
C ASN A 300 -22.75 -0.98 -1.65
N PHE A 301 -21.60 -1.04 -2.30
CA PHE A 301 -20.80 0.14 -2.60
C PHE A 301 -21.55 1.14 -3.49
N GLN A 302 -21.58 2.41 -3.07
CA GLN A 302 -22.27 3.49 -3.78
C GLN A 302 -21.30 4.64 -4.04
N PRO A 303 -20.80 4.83 -5.27
CA PRO A 303 -19.89 5.92 -5.60
C PRO A 303 -20.46 7.32 -5.29
N ALA A 304 -21.78 7.49 -5.38
CA ALA A 304 -22.42 8.77 -5.09
C ALA A 304 -22.53 9.09 -3.58
N ALA A 305 -22.30 8.11 -2.70
CA ALA A 305 -22.37 8.27 -1.25
C ALA A 305 -21.05 8.81 -0.65
N GLU A 306 -21.04 9.02 0.66
CA GLU A 306 -19.80 9.22 1.41
C GLU A 306 -19.10 7.88 1.59
N ASN A 307 -17.83 7.83 1.21
CA ASN A 307 -17.02 6.61 1.23
C ASN A 307 -15.76 6.85 2.05
N ALA A 308 -15.25 5.81 2.69
CA ALA A 308 -13.96 5.83 3.37
C ALA A 308 -13.22 4.54 3.01
N GLY A 309 -11.90 4.61 2.94
CA GLY A 309 -11.09 3.44 2.68
C GLY A 309 -9.62 3.72 2.84
N MET A 310 -8.83 2.66 2.67
CA MET A 310 -7.39 2.68 2.80
C MET A 310 -6.75 2.29 1.47
N LEU A 311 -5.63 2.92 1.15
CA LEU A 311 -4.74 2.51 0.08
C LEU A 311 -3.60 1.71 0.70
N VAL A 312 -3.49 0.45 0.30
CA VAL A 312 -2.47 -0.45 0.86
C VAL A 312 -1.11 -0.22 0.20
N ASP A 313 -1.07 -0.09 -1.12
CA ASP A 313 0.16 0.01 -1.88
C ASP A 313 -0.05 0.92 -3.10
N GLU A 314 0.97 1.70 -3.44
CA GLU A 314 1.00 2.55 -4.63
C GLU A 314 2.39 2.63 -5.24
N TRP A 315 2.45 2.61 -6.58
CA TRP A 315 3.70 2.79 -7.30
C TRP A 315 3.47 3.39 -8.69
N LEU A 316 4.55 3.92 -9.25
CA LEU A 316 4.60 4.34 -10.64
C LEU A 316 5.20 3.20 -11.46
N GLU A 317 4.50 2.84 -12.54
CA GLU A 317 4.95 1.82 -13.48
C GLU A 317 5.22 2.44 -14.84
N THR A 318 6.32 2.02 -15.47
CA THR A 318 6.65 2.43 -16.85
C THR A 318 6.31 1.30 -17.78
N ILE A 319 5.28 1.50 -18.60
CA ILE A 319 4.92 0.55 -19.65
C ILE A 319 5.92 0.73 -20.81
N PRO A 320 6.65 -0.32 -21.20
CA PRO A 320 7.59 -0.24 -22.30
C PRO A 320 6.86 0.00 -23.63
N ASP A 321 7.51 0.69 -24.57
CA ASP A 321 6.99 0.83 -25.93
C ASP A 321 6.91 -0.55 -26.61
N ALA A 322 5.88 -0.75 -27.43
CA ALA A 322 5.65 -2.02 -28.13
C ALA A 322 6.83 -2.45 -29.02
N THR A 323 7.59 -1.47 -29.51
CA THR A 323 8.81 -1.67 -30.28
C THR A 323 9.91 -0.78 -29.74
N LEU A 324 11.03 -1.39 -29.37
CA LEU A 324 12.24 -0.69 -28.94
C LEU A 324 13.45 -1.26 -29.68
N ASP A 325 14.38 -0.38 -30.07
CA ASP A 325 15.66 -0.81 -30.63
C ASP A 325 16.52 -1.38 -29.50
N ALA A 326 16.53 -2.71 -29.36
CA ALA A 326 17.30 -3.39 -28.34
C ALA A 326 18.73 -3.70 -28.84
N GLY A 327 19.74 -3.18 -28.14
CA GLY A 327 21.13 -3.61 -28.31
C GLY A 327 21.45 -4.77 -27.37
N LEU A 328 21.80 -5.94 -27.89
CA LEU A 328 22.24 -7.08 -27.08
C LEU A 328 23.77 -7.14 -27.06
N ALA A 329 24.40 -6.76 -25.94
CA ALA A 329 25.83 -6.95 -25.71
C ALA A 329 26.05 -8.26 -24.94
N LEU A 330 26.51 -9.30 -25.64
CA LEU A 330 26.90 -10.56 -25.00
C LEU A 330 28.39 -10.52 -24.68
N HIS A 331 28.75 -10.65 -23.41
CA HIS A 331 30.14 -10.90 -23.03
C HIS A 331 30.49 -12.36 -23.36
N TYR A 332 30.82 -12.60 -24.62
CA TYR A 332 31.30 -13.90 -25.09
C TYR A 332 32.80 -14.01 -24.84
N ASN A 333 33.19 -14.86 -23.89
CA ASN A 333 34.58 -15.21 -23.66
C ASN A 333 35.06 -16.14 -24.79
N GLN A 334 35.48 -15.55 -25.91
CA GLN A 334 36.03 -16.28 -27.04
C GLN A 334 37.24 -17.12 -26.58
N PRO A 335 37.41 -18.38 -27.02
CA PRO A 335 38.58 -19.17 -26.65
C PRO A 335 39.87 -18.46 -27.09
N ASN A 336 40.83 -18.31 -26.16
CA ASN A 336 42.15 -17.66 -26.35
C ASN A 336 43.11 -18.38 -27.32
N ALA A 337 42.61 -19.13 -28.29
CA ALA A 337 43.41 -19.92 -29.22
C ALA A 337 43.01 -19.62 -30.68
N GLU A 338 43.36 -18.43 -31.16
CA GLU A 338 43.52 -18.25 -32.61
C GLU A 338 44.90 -18.79 -33.04
N ALA A 339 44.94 -19.52 -34.16
CA ALA A 339 46.19 -20.05 -34.68
C ALA A 339 47.11 -18.88 -35.11
N PRO A 340 48.42 -18.90 -34.78
CA PRO A 340 49.35 -17.80 -35.08
C PRO A 340 49.70 -17.65 -36.57
N GLN A 341 48.95 -18.26 -37.47
CA GLN A 341 49.21 -18.26 -38.91
C GLN A 341 48.29 -17.27 -39.61
N VAL A 342 48.83 -16.09 -39.92
CA VAL A 342 48.15 -15.07 -40.72
C VAL A 342 48.59 -15.22 -42.18
N ILE A 343 47.63 -15.29 -43.10
CA ILE A 343 47.87 -15.24 -44.55
C ILE A 343 47.38 -13.89 -45.07
N LEU A 344 48.26 -13.13 -45.71
CA LEU A 344 47.85 -11.92 -46.43
C LEU A 344 47.37 -12.31 -47.83
N LEU A 345 46.05 -12.26 -48.04
CA LEU A 345 45.45 -12.39 -49.36
C LEU A 345 45.34 -11.01 -50.02
N ALA A 346 46.30 -10.68 -50.88
CA ALA A 346 46.25 -9.44 -51.65
C ALA A 346 45.22 -9.56 -52.79
N VAL A 347 44.22 -8.68 -52.80
CA VAL A 347 43.20 -8.59 -53.85
C VAL A 347 43.36 -7.24 -54.56
N SER A 348 43.42 -7.26 -55.90
CA SER A 348 43.57 -6.02 -56.67
C SER A 348 42.29 -5.18 -56.55
N PRO A 349 42.39 -3.88 -56.23
CA PRO A 349 41.21 -3.00 -56.09
C PRO A 349 40.51 -2.75 -57.44
N LYS A 350 41.17 -3.07 -58.57
CA LYS A 350 40.58 -3.00 -59.91
C LYS A 350 40.80 -4.32 -60.66
N LEU A 351 39.73 -4.83 -61.28
CA LEU A 351 39.73 -6.04 -62.11
C LEU A 351 40.31 -5.77 -63.51
N GLU A 352 41.58 -5.36 -63.56
CA GLU A 352 42.29 -5.03 -64.82
C GLU A 352 43.08 -6.23 -65.39
N GLY A 353 42.95 -7.42 -64.78
CA GLY A 353 43.57 -8.67 -65.23
C GLY A 353 45.10 -8.74 -65.08
N ARG A 354 45.75 -7.69 -64.58
CA ARG A 354 47.21 -7.63 -64.38
C ARG A 354 47.56 -6.93 -63.06
N TRP A 355 48.56 -7.47 -62.37
CA TRP A 355 49.17 -6.85 -61.20
C TRP A 355 50.32 -5.94 -61.62
N THR A 356 50.45 -4.79 -60.95
CA THR A 356 51.65 -3.96 -61.00
C THR A 356 52.38 -4.10 -59.66
N LEU A 357 53.71 -3.97 -59.68
CA LEU A 357 54.52 -4.05 -58.47
C LEU A 357 54.10 -3.01 -57.43
N ASP A 358 53.79 -1.79 -57.88
CA ASP A 358 53.38 -0.68 -57.01
C ASP A 358 52.09 -1.03 -56.24
N LYS A 359 51.06 -1.56 -56.91
CA LYS A 359 49.80 -1.95 -56.24
C LYS A 359 50.00 -3.04 -55.18
N LEU A 360 50.94 -3.97 -55.41
CA LEU A 360 51.26 -5.02 -54.44
C LEU A 360 51.99 -4.43 -53.22
N MET A 361 52.95 -3.52 -53.45
CA MET A 361 53.66 -2.81 -52.39
C MET A 361 52.73 -1.94 -51.54
N ASP A 362 51.78 -1.24 -52.19
CA ASP A 362 50.76 -0.45 -51.51
C ASP A 362 49.86 -1.33 -50.64
N THR A 363 49.42 -2.49 -51.15
CA THR A 363 48.58 -3.45 -50.39
C THR A 363 49.29 -3.92 -49.12
N ILE A 364 50.59 -4.21 -49.21
CA ILE A 364 51.39 -4.62 -48.04
C ILE A 364 51.51 -3.47 -47.04
N THR A 365 51.78 -2.25 -47.53
CA THR A 365 51.94 -1.07 -46.69
C THR A 365 50.65 -0.71 -45.96
N GLU A 366 49.52 -0.69 -46.68
CA GLU A 366 48.18 -0.48 -46.12
C GLU A 366 47.83 -1.56 -45.10
N THR A 367 48.13 -2.83 -45.39
CA THR A 367 47.92 -3.93 -44.43
C THR A 367 48.71 -3.71 -43.14
N MET A 368 49.97 -3.26 -43.24
CA MET A 368 50.81 -2.96 -42.08
C MET A 368 50.29 -1.75 -41.31
N GLU A 369 49.75 -0.73 -41.98
CA GLU A 369 49.11 0.41 -41.34
C GLU A 369 47.83 0.00 -40.60
N LEU A 370 46.96 -0.77 -41.24
CA LEU A 370 45.75 -1.31 -40.61
C LEU A 370 46.07 -2.23 -39.43
N ALA A 371 47.13 -3.03 -39.52
CA ALA A 371 47.60 -3.86 -38.40
C ALA A 371 48.03 -3.01 -37.20
N LYS A 372 48.72 -1.89 -37.43
CA LYS A 372 49.07 -0.93 -36.38
C LYS A 372 47.83 -0.25 -35.79
N THR A 373 46.88 0.15 -36.64
CA THR A 373 45.61 0.77 -36.19
C THR A 373 44.79 -0.19 -35.32
N ARG A 374 44.77 -1.50 -35.65
CA ARG A 374 44.09 -2.53 -34.84
C ARG A 374 44.75 -2.79 -33.48
N ALA A 375 46.04 -2.47 -33.34
CA ALA A 375 46.75 -2.60 -32.07
C ALA A 375 46.48 -1.42 -31.12
N VAL A 376 45.69 -0.43 -31.55
CA VAL A 376 45.25 0.67 -30.69
C VAL A 376 44.12 0.16 -29.78
N ASP A 377 44.46 -0.05 -28.52
CA ASP A 377 43.52 -0.43 -27.46
C ASP A 377 42.76 0.80 -26.92
N ALA A 378 41.56 0.57 -26.38
CA ALA A 378 40.73 1.55 -25.69
C ALA A 378 41.51 2.33 -24.61
N LYS A 379 42.46 1.69 -23.93
CA LYS A 379 43.33 2.35 -22.94
C LYS A 379 44.25 3.41 -23.56
N ILE A 380 44.79 3.17 -24.76
CA ILE A 380 45.64 4.13 -25.49
C ILE A 380 44.79 5.32 -25.94
N ILE A 381 43.58 5.05 -26.43
CA ILE A 381 42.62 6.10 -26.84
C ILE A 381 42.23 6.98 -25.65
N GLN A 382 41.95 6.38 -24.49
CA GLN A 382 41.57 7.10 -23.27
C GLN A 382 42.72 7.96 -22.69
N GLN A 383 43.97 7.54 -22.84
CA GLN A 383 45.12 8.19 -22.20
C GLN A 383 45.78 9.27 -23.08
N GLU A 384 45.80 9.12 -24.40
CA GLU A 384 46.64 9.95 -25.28
C GLU A 384 45.88 10.78 -26.32
N SER A 385 44.56 10.66 -26.45
CA SER A 385 43.83 11.20 -27.61
C SER A 385 42.71 12.18 -27.25
N VAL A 386 42.72 13.35 -27.91
CA VAL A 386 41.57 14.27 -27.96
C VAL A 386 40.33 13.57 -28.54
N ALA A 387 40.51 12.52 -29.35
CA ALA A 387 39.41 11.74 -29.93
C ALA A 387 38.56 11.01 -28.89
N ALA A 388 39.08 10.74 -27.67
CA ALA A 388 38.28 10.18 -26.58
C ALA A 388 37.08 11.07 -26.23
N HIS A 389 37.21 12.40 -26.39
CA HIS A 389 36.13 13.36 -26.14
C HIS A 389 35.08 13.39 -27.26
N TYR A 390 35.44 12.98 -28.48
CA TYR A 390 34.55 13.00 -29.65
C TYR A 390 33.92 11.64 -29.99
N LEU A 391 34.50 10.54 -29.48
CA LEU A 391 34.00 9.17 -29.65
C LEU A 391 32.53 8.99 -29.23
N PRO A 392 32.07 9.54 -28.09
CA PRO A 392 30.66 9.46 -27.71
C PRO A 392 29.72 10.12 -28.75
N MET A 393 30.20 11.10 -29.50
CA MET A 393 29.43 11.78 -30.55
C MET A 393 29.28 10.93 -31.82
N LEU A 394 30.23 10.03 -32.11
CA LEU A 394 30.16 9.08 -33.24
C LEU A 394 29.33 7.84 -32.93
N LEU A 395 29.24 7.48 -31.65
CA LEU A 395 28.53 6.29 -31.16
C LEU A 395 27.14 6.61 -30.58
N ALA A 396 26.73 7.88 -30.57
CA ALA A 396 25.43 8.28 -30.06
C ALA A 396 24.32 7.58 -30.87
N PRO A 397 23.50 6.72 -30.24
CA PRO A 397 22.37 6.13 -30.93
C PRO A 397 21.38 7.23 -31.31
N ILE A 398 20.90 7.15 -32.54
CA ILE A 398 19.78 7.94 -33.04
C ILE A 398 18.54 7.06 -32.84
N ASP A 399 17.45 7.64 -32.33
CA ASP A 399 16.19 6.92 -32.19
C ASP A 399 15.70 6.35 -33.53
N SER A 400 14.87 5.31 -33.48
CA SER A 400 14.26 4.67 -34.66
C SER A 400 13.51 5.65 -35.58
N ASN A 401 13.05 6.79 -35.03
CA ASN A 401 12.35 7.84 -35.78
C ASN A 401 13.28 8.95 -36.31
N GLY A 402 14.58 8.92 -36.02
CA GLY A 402 15.58 9.82 -36.59
C GLY A 402 15.54 11.26 -36.05
N HIS A 403 14.91 11.50 -34.91
CA HIS A 403 14.60 12.82 -34.38
C HIS A 403 15.52 13.28 -33.26
N THR A 404 16.17 12.40 -32.49
CA THR A 404 17.00 12.85 -31.35
C THR A 404 18.17 11.90 -31.07
N ALA A 405 19.37 12.47 -30.99
CA ALA A 405 20.56 11.77 -30.50
C ALA A 405 20.60 11.84 -28.96
N PHE A 406 20.70 10.69 -28.30
CA PHE A 406 20.76 10.60 -26.84
C PHE A 406 22.19 10.30 -26.36
N THR A 407 22.61 10.95 -25.27
CA THR A 407 23.95 10.80 -24.67
C THR A 407 23.94 10.12 -23.30
N ASP A 408 22.77 9.62 -22.86
CA ASP A 408 22.63 8.90 -21.60
C ASP A 408 22.95 7.41 -21.79
N PHE A 409 24.23 7.08 -21.69
CA PHE A 409 24.72 5.70 -21.77
C PHE A 409 24.46 4.89 -20.49
N GLY A 410 23.99 5.52 -19.40
CA GLY A 410 23.73 4.84 -18.12
C GLY A 410 22.47 3.98 -18.11
N ARG A 411 21.63 4.07 -19.15
CA ARG A 411 20.42 3.24 -19.33
C ARG A 411 20.69 1.83 -19.89
N TYR A 412 21.91 1.55 -20.37
CA TYR A 412 22.20 0.33 -21.12
C TYR A 412 23.44 -0.46 -20.61
N PHE A 413 23.98 -0.13 -19.44
CA PHE A 413 25.07 -0.89 -18.80
C PHE A 413 24.72 -1.36 -17.39
#